data_AF-M1CA19-F1
#
_entry.id   AF-M1CA19-F1
#
_cell.length_a   1.000
_cell.length_b   1.000
_cell.length_c   1.000
_cell.angle_alpha   90.00
_cell.angle_beta   90.00
_cell.angle_gamma   90.00
#
_symmetry.space_group_name_H-M   'P 1'
#
loop_
_entity.id
_entity.type
_entity.pdbx_description
1 polymer ?
#
loop_
_entity_poly.entity_id
_entity_poly.type
_entity_poly.pdbx_seq_one_letter_code
_entity_poly.pdbx_strand_id
1 'polypeptide(L)'
;MTQATRMRASEMKSRCSMALNSTNISKNRYTDVLPFDNNRVVLDPPARGYINASFIKISEDVSQFIATQGPLQHTFEDFWEMIIQHRCPVIVMLTQLFDNYKIVKCGDYFQADGGPRRFGNICIVTKWIKTTQTSLILRCLEVNYIEVSKLFSVRVIHKEKSMKNLIMLDMNMEPAGDYFPDSFDGE
;
A
#
# COMPACT_ATOMS: atom_id res chain seq x y z
N MET A 1 -0.37 -3.36 -31.03
CA MET A 1 -1.84 -3.53 -30.93
C MET A 1 -2.14 -4.62 -29.91
N THR A 2 -2.58 -4.25 -28.71
CA THR A 2 -3.29 -5.16 -27.79
C THR A 2 -4.42 -4.37 -27.17
N GLN A 3 -5.60 -4.47 -27.79
CA GLN A 3 -6.84 -3.95 -27.24
C GLN A 3 -7.11 -4.76 -25.97
N ALA A 4 -6.99 -4.15 -24.79
CA ALA A 4 -7.31 -4.82 -23.53
C ALA A 4 -8.78 -5.25 -23.58
N THR A 5 -9.02 -6.55 -23.75
CA THR A 5 -10.39 -7.09 -23.77
C THR A 5 -10.95 -6.93 -22.37
N ARG A 6 -11.96 -6.06 -22.20
CA ARG A 6 -12.68 -5.95 -20.93
C ARG A 6 -13.27 -7.32 -20.59
N MET A 7 -12.88 -7.87 -19.43
CA MET A 7 -13.46 -9.11 -18.91
C MET A 7 -14.98 -8.97 -18.80
N ARG A 8 -15.71 -10.06 -19.08
CA ARG A 8 -17.17 -10.08 -18.93
C ARG A 8 -17.54 -9.97 -17.45
N ALA A 9 -18.69 -9.39 -17.15
CA ALA A 9 -19.16 -9.22 -15.77
C ALA A 9 -19.27 -10.54 -15.00
N SER A 10 -19.67 -11.63 -15.66
CA SER A 10 -19.71 -12.97 -15.08
C SER A 10 -18.32 -13.50 -14.71
N GLU A 11 -17.32 -13.22 -15.54
CA GLU A 11 -15.94 -13.62 -15.31
C GLU A 11 -15.32 -12.82 -14.15
N MET A 12 -15.58 -11.51 -14.11
CA MET A 12 -15.19 -10.65 -12.99
C MET A 12 -15.81 -11.15 -11.67
N LYS A 13 -17.11 -11.50 -11.69
CA LYS A 13 -17.81 -12.02 -10.50
C LYS A 13 -17.21 -13.32 -9.99
N SER A 14 -16.81 -14.21 -10.91
CA SER A 14 -16.19 -15.48 -10.55
C SER A 14 -14.76 -15.33 -10.03
N ARG A 15 -14.00 -14.35 -10.53
CA ARG A 15 -12.58 -14.19 -10.21
C ARG A 15 -12.31 -13.24 -9.06
N CYS A 16 -13.28 -12.42 -8.67
CA CYS A 16 -13.16 -11.42 -7.59
C CYS A 16 -14.27 -11.63 -6.53
N SER A 17 -14.65 -12.88 -6.28
CA SER A 17 -15.81 -13.23 -5.44
C SER A 17 -15.65 -12.71 -4.00
N MET A 18 -14.42 -12.72 -3.45
CA MET A 18 -14.15 -12.20 -2.11
C MET A 18 -14.28 -10.68 -2.05
N ALA A 19 -13.82 -9.99 -3.09
CA ALA A 19 -13.92 -8.53 -3.19
C ALA A 19 -15.37 -8.05 -3.37
N LEU A 20 -16.21 -8.88 -3.99
CA LEU A 20 -17.62 -8.62 -4.26
C LEU A 20 -18.58 -9.13 -3.18
N ASN A 21 -18.07 -9.75 -2.11
CA ASN A 21 -18.87 -10.14 -0.96
C ASN A 21 -19.46 -8.88 -0.30
N SER A 22 -20.73 -8.94 0.12
CA SER A 22 -21.46 -7.82 0.74
C SER A 22 -20.72 -7.20 1.93
N THR A 23 -19.94 -7.98 2.68
CA THR A 23 -19.13 -7.50 3.81
C THR A 23 -17.89 -6.71 3.40
N ASN A 24 -17.42 -6.88 2.15
CA ASN A 24 -16.14 -6.37 1.67
C ASN A 24 -16.28 -5.27 0.62
N ILE A 25 -17.46 -5.11 -0.02
CA ILE A 25 -17.68 -4.10 -1.06
C ILE A 25 -17.28 -2.70 -0.58
N SER A 26 -17.61 -2.34 0.66
CA SER A 26 -17.28 -1.04 1.25
C SER A 26 -15.79 -0.81 1.45
N LYS A 27 -14.95 -1.84 1.39
CA LYS A 27 -13.48 -1.75 1.50
C LYS A 27 -12.81 -1.49 0.14
N ASN A 28 -13.56 -1.47 -0.96
CA ASN A 28 -13.06 -1.16 -2.29
C ASN A 28 -13.27 0.32 -2.62
N ARG A 29 -12.20 1.02 -3.00
CA ARG A 29 -12.28 2.42 -3.43
C ARG A 29 -13.02 2.57 -4.76
N TYR A 30 -12.83 1.61 -5.67
CA TYR A 30 -13.49 1.56 -6.97
C TYR A 30 -14.13 0.19 -7.16
N THR A 31 -15.34 0.17 -7.72
CA THR A 31 -16.12 -1.07 -7.90
C THR A 31 -15.59 -1.95 -9.03
N ASP A 32 -14.77 -1.40 -9.92
CA ASP A 32 -14.20 -2.05 -11.09
C ASP A 32 -12.69 -2.31 -10.97
N VAL A 33 -12.06 -1.93 -9.85
CA VAL A 33 -10.65 -2.20 -9.54
C VAL A 33 -10.58 -3.12 -8.32
N LEU A 34 -10.54 -4.43 -8.57
CA LEU A 34 -10.65 -5.47 -7.55
C LEU A 34 -9.50 -6.47 -7.68
N PRO A 35 -9.01 -7.05 -6.57
CA PRO A 35 -8.02 -8.12 -6.61
C PRO A 35 -8.68 -9.43 -7.08
N PHE A 36 -7.94 -10.26 -7.81
CA PHE A 36 -8.40 -11.62 -8.10
C PHE A 36 -8.23 -12.51 -6.88
N ASP A 37 -9.17 -13.44 -6.69
CA ASP A 37 -9.19 -14.37 -5.55
C ASP A 37 -7.93 -15.24 -5.46
N ASN A 38 -7.30 -15.54 -6.61
CA ASN A 38 -6.13 -16.42 -6.69
C ASN A 38 -4.80 -15.76 -6.31
N ASN A 39 -4.73 -14.42 -6.29
CA ASN A 39 -3.51 -13.70 -5.94
C ASN A 39 -3.76 -12.53 -4.97
N ARG A 40 -4.96 -12.41 -4.39
CA ARG A 40 -5.24 -11.41 -3.36
C ARG A 40 -4.38 -11.63 -2.12
N VAL A 41 -4.13 -10.54 -1.41
CA VAL A 41 -3.57 -10.62 -0.06
C VAL A 41 -4.66 -11.01 0.94
N VAL A 42 -4.31 -11.80 1.96
CA VAL A 42 -5.21 -12.28 3.00
C VAL A 42 -4.66 -11.85 4.36
N LEU A 43 -5.44 -11.10 5.14
CA LEU A 43 -5.07 -10.69 6.49
C LEU A 43 -5.35 -11.79 7.52
N ASP A 44 -4.50 -11.87 8.55
CA ASP A 44 -4.61 -12.78 9.71
C ASP A 44 -4.79 -11.95 10.99
N PRO A 45 -5.81 -12.18 11.84
CA PRO A 45 -6.82 -13.23 11.78
C PRO A 45 -7.84 -13.07 10.64
N PRO A 46 -8.40 -14.17 10.11
CA PRO A 46 -9.34 -14.14 8.97
C PRO A 46 -10.59 -13.30 9.19
N ALA A 47 -10.93 -12.97 10.44
CA ALA A 47 -12.01 -12.04 10.78
C ALA A 47 -11.82 -10.64 10.15
N ARG A 48 -10.58 -10.25 9.82
CA ARG A 48 -10.25 -9.04 9.04
C ARG A 48 -9.92 -9.33 7.57
N GLY A 49 -10.03 -10.59 7.14
CA GLY A 49 -9.29 -11.27 6.07
C GLY A 49 -9.44 -10.77 4.62
N TYR A 50 -10.01 -9.57 4.41
CA TYR A 50 -10.05 -8.90 3.13
C TYR A 50 -9.42 -7.50 3.18
N ILE A 51 -8.47 -7.31 2.28
CA ILE A 51 -7.94 -6.01 1.84
C ILE A 51 -7.87 -6.03 0.31
N ASN A 52 -8.14 -4.88 -0.34
CA ASN A 52 -8.03 -4.74 -1.79
C ASN A 52 -6.55 -4.60 -2.19
N ALA A 53 -5.86 -5.73 -2.23
CA ALA A 53 -4.45 -5.84 -2.59
C ALA A 53 -4.17 -7.17 -3.30
N SER A 54 -3.20 -7.18 -4.20
CA SER A 54 -2.78 -8.36 -4.98
C SER A 54 -1.27 -8.54 -4.93
N PHE A 55 -0.82 -9.79 -4.77
CA PHE A 55 0.56 -10.16 -5.06
C PHE A 55 0.82 -10.10 -6.57
N ILE A 56 1.87 -9.37 -6.93
CA ILE A 56 2.38 -9.28 -8.30
C ILE A 56 3.75 -9.97 -8.31
N LYS A 57 3.87 -11.01 -9.13
CA LYS A 57 5.13 -11.72 -9.38
C LYS A 57 5.51 -11.49 -10.84
N ILE A 58 6.68 -10.91 -11.08
CA ILE A 58 7.16 -10.59 -12.43
C ILE A 58 7.84 -11.82 -13.06
N SER A 59 8.65 -12.55 -12.30
CA SER A 59 9.21 -13.85 -12.67
C SER A 59 9.59 -14.65 -11.41
N GLU A 60 10.11 -15.88 -11.57
CA GLU A 60 10.54 -16.71 -10.44
C GLU A 60 11.72 -16.11 -9.66
N ASP A 61 12.59 -15.37 -10.36
CA ASP A 61 13.83 -14.79 -9.82
C ASP A 61 13.76 -13.28 -9.57
N VAL A 62 12.60 -12.64 -9.80
CA VAL A 62 12.42 -11.18 -9.71
C VAL A 62 11.43 -10.80 -8.60
N SER A 63 11.67 -9.61 -8.04
CA SER A 63 10.93 -8.96 -6.97
C SER A 63 9.41 -9.23 -6.98
N GLN A 64 8.92 -9.73 -5.85
CA GLN A 64 7.51 -9.76 -5.48
C GLN A 64 7.04 -8.38 -5.01
N PHE A 65 5.91 -7.92 -5.53
CA PHE A 65 5.27 -6.67 -5.09
C PHE A 65 3.88 -6.95 -4.55
N ILE A 66 3.38 -6.04 -3.71
CA ILE A 66 1.95 -5.94 -3.42
C ILE A 66 1.42 -4.69 -4.10
N ALA A 67 0.50 -4.88 -5.05
CA ALA A 67 -0.27 -3.79 -5.66
C ALA A 67 -1.55 -3.58 -4.85
N THR A 68 -1.80 -2.37 -4.36
CA THR A 68 -2.97 -2.05 -3.53
C THR A 68 -3.56 -0.69 -3.87
N GLN A 69 -4.85 -0.52 -3.59
CA GLN A 69 -5.51 0.78 -3.69
C GLN A 69 -4.93 1.80 -2.69
N GLY A 70 -5.16 3.09 -2.94
CA GLY A 70 -5.01 4.13 -1.92
C GLY A 70 -5.97 3.86 -0.75
N PRO A 71 -5.48 3.68 0.50
CA PRO A 71 -6.32 3.28 1.63
C PRO A 71 -7.52 4.20 1.87
N LEU A 72 -8.65 3.61 2.24
CA LEU A 72 -9.82 4.33 2.74
C LEU A 72 -9.65 4.54 4.26
N GLN A 73 -10.33 5.54 4.82
CA GLN A 73 -10.17 5.88 6.24
C GLN A 73 -10.45 4.68 7.17
N HIS A 74 -11.49 3.89 6.86
CA HIS A 74 -11.85 2.69 7.62
C HIS A 74 -11.01 1.45 7.28
N THR A 75 -10.06 1.54 6.33
CA THR A 75 -9.14 0.44 5.96
C THR A 75 -7.68 0.77 6.28
N PHE A 76 -7.40 1.82 7.06
CA PHE A 76 -6.02 2.17 7.43
C PHE A 76 -5.37 1.10 8.29
N GLU A 77 -6.11 0.56 9.26
CA GLU A 77 -5.59 -0.51 10.11
C GLU A 77 -5.33 -1.78 9.30
N ASP A 78 -6.29 -2.17 8.44
CA ASP A 78 -6.11 -3.31 7.52
C ASP A 78 -4.86 -3.13 6.63
N PHE A 79 -4.58 -1.91 6.16
CA PHE A 79 -3.40 -1.60 5.35
C PHE A 79 -2.09 -1.73 6.13
N TRP A 80 -2.04 -1.21 7.36
CA TRP A 80 -0.85 -1.35 8.19
C TRP A 80 -0.65 -2.78 8.69
N GLU A 81 -1.72 -3.52 8.97
CA GLU A 81 -1.67 -4.95 9.28
C GLU A 81 -1.03 -5.74 8.14
N MET A 82 -1.45 -5.47 6.89
CA MET A 82 -0.85 -6.07 5.70
C MET A 82 0.67 -5.86 5.65
N ILE A 83 1.11 -4.62 5.91
CA ILE A 83 2.53 -4.25 5.88
C ILE A 83 3.33 -5.00 6.93
N ILE A 84 2.82 -5.08 8.17
CA ILE A 84 3.49 -5.79 9.27
C ILE A 84 3.52 -7.29 8.99
N GLN A 85 2.37 -7.88 8.65
CA GLN A 85 2.22 -9.31 8.37
C GLN A 85 3.17 -9.77 7.26
N HIS A 86 3.30 -8.98 6.20
CA HIS A 86 4.16 -9.28 5.06
C HIS A 86 5.56 -8.69 5.17
N ARG A 87 5.88 -8.00 6.27
CA ARG A 87 7.18 -7.34 6.51
C ARG A 87 7.61 -6.46 5.33
N CYS A 88 6.70 -5.68 4.79
CA CYS A 88 6.98 -4.81 3.64
C CYS A 88 7.95 -3.69 4.07
N PRO A 89 9.22 -3.68 3.59
CA PRO A 89 10.19 -2.67 3.99
C PRO A 89 9.93 -1.29 3.35
N VAL A 90 9.26 -1.27 2.19
CA VAL A 90 9.08 -0.05 1.38
C VAL A 90 7.67 0.09 0.85
N ILE A 91 7.08 1.26 1.08
CA ILE A 91 5.83 1.71 0.46
C ILE A 91 6.15 2.72 -0.65
N VAL A 92 5.78 2.44 -1.89
CA VAL A 92 5.85 3.39 -3.02
C VAL A 92 4.47 3.98 -3.27
N MET A 93 4.27 5.22 -2.85
CA MET A 93 3.02 5.97 -3.09
C MET A 93 3.13 6.79 -4.37
N LEU A 94 2.28 6.47 -5.35
CA LEU A 94 2.27 7.06 -6.69
C LEU A 94 1.02 7.93 -6.97
N THR A 95 0.37 8.43 -5.93
CA THR A 95 -0.86 9.24 -6.01
C THR A 95 -0.79 10.41 -5.05
N GLN A 96 -1.55 11.48 -5.33
CA GLN A 96 -1.83 12.54 -4.37
C GLN A 96 -2.97 12.14 -3.43
N LEU A 97 -3.10 12.82 -2.29
CA LEU A 97 -4.26 12.63 -1.42
C LEU A 97 -5.56 13.11 -2.10
N PHE A 98 -5.48 14.20 -2.86
CA PHE A 98 -6.58 14.81 -3.59
C PHE A 98 -6.17 15.02 -5.06
N ASP A 99 -7.13 15.02 -5.98
CA ASP A 99 -6.89 15.55 -7.33
C ASP A 99 -7.12 17.06 -7.43
N ASN A 100 -6.94 17.60 -8.63
CA ASN A 100 -7.15 19.02 -8.95
C ASN A 100 -8.59 19.52 -8.66
N TYR A 101 -9.56 18.61 -8.54
CA TYR A 101 -10.95 18.91 -8.21
C TYR A 101 -11.27 18.68 -6.72
N LYS A 102 -10.25 18.50 -5.88
CA LYS A 102 -10.35 18.20 -4.44
C LYS A 102 -11.06 16.87 -4.15
N ILE A 103 -11.11 15.94 -5.10
CA ILE A 103 -11.65 14.59 -4.88
C ILE A 103 -10.56 13.74 -4.23
N VAL A 104 -10.89 13.10 -3.11
CA VAL A 104 -9.97 12.21 -2.37
C VAL A 104 -9.60 11.00 -3.23
N LYS A 105 -8.31 10.87 -3.57
CA LYS A 105 -7.74 9.69 -4.26
C LYS A 105 -7.10 8.70 -3.28
N CYS A 106 -6.58 9.19 -2.17
CA CYS A 106 -5.97 8.38 -1.12
C CYS A 106 -6.24 9.02 0.24
N GLY A 107 -6.63 8.22 1.23
CA GLY A 107 -6.66 8.70 2.61
C GLY A 107 -5.24 8.94 3.11
N ASP A 108 -5.06 9.91 4.01
CA ASP A 108 -3.79 10.10 4.68
C ASP A 108 -3.62 9.01 5.76
N TYR A 109 -2.89 7.95 5.42
CA TYR A 109 -2.62 6.81 6.30
C TYR A 109 -1.25 6.91 6.99
N PHE A 110 -0.43 7.93 6.70
CA PHE A 110 1.00 7.93 7.03
C PHE A 110 1.52 9.22 7.67
N GLN A 111 0.87 10.38 7.51
CA GLN A 111 1.38 11.61 8.10
C GLN A 111 1.25 11.52 9.64
N ALA A 112 2.42 11.51 10.30
CA ALA A 112 2.59 11.43 11.74
C ALA A 112 3.58 12.52 12.23
N ASP A 113 3.61 13.65 11.52
CA ASP A 113 4.58 14.74 11.70
C ASP A 113 4.32 15.51 13.02
N GLY A 114 3.10 15.42 13.56
CA GLY A 114 2.70 15.96 14.86
C GLY A 114 2.84 14.99 16.04
N GLY A 115 3.47 13.82 15.83
CA GLY A 115 3.64 12.78 16.85
C GLY A 115 3.02 11.44 16.48
N PRO A 116 3.06 10.45 17.40
CA PRO A 116 2.60 9.09 17.14
C PRO A 116 1.13 9.05 16.70
N ARG A 117 0.85 8.31 15.63
CA ARG A 117 -0.50 8.14 15.09
C ARG A 117 -0.95 6.69 15.22
N ARG A 118 -2.20 6.49 15.62
CA ARG A 118 -2.77 5.18 15.92
C ARG A 118 -3.83 4.76 14.91
N PHE A 119 -3.81 3.48 14.55
CA PHE A 119 -4.81 2.80 13.73
C PHE A 119 -5.16 1.48 14.44
N GLY A 120 -6.22 1.50 15.26
CA GLY A 120 -6.54 0.40 16.18
C GLY A 120 -5.35 0.04 17.07
N ASN A 121 -4.85 -1.20 16.99
CA ASN A 121 -3.70 -1.68 17.78
C ASN A 121 -2.34 -1.34 17.16
N ILE A 122 -2.29 -0.60 16.05
CA ILE A 122 -1.04 -0.24 15.37
C ILE A 122 -0.70 1.22 15.64
N CYS A 123 0.57 1.49 15.94
CA CYS A 123 1.12 2.83 16.08
C CYS A 123 2.19 3.08 15.01
N ILE A 124 2.18 4.28 14.42
CA ILE A 124 3.23 4.76 13.53
C ILE A 124 3.87 6.05 14.06
N VAL A 125 5.14 6.24 13.78
CA VAL A 125 5.89 7.46 14.14
C VAL A 125 6.77 7.88 12.96
N THR A 126 6.70 9.16 12.57
CA THR A 126 7.67 9.72 11.62
C THR A 126 9.02 9.90 12.30
N LYS A 127 10.06 9.20 11.83
CA LYS A 127 11.44 9.37 12.34
C LYS A 127 12.15 10.51 11.64
N TRP A 128 12.01 10.59 10.32
CA TRP A 128 12.53 11.69 9.52
C TRP A 128 11.79 11.82 8.19
N ILE A 129 11.92 13.02 7.59
CA ILE A 129 11.41 13.35 6.27
C ILE A 129 12.56 14.00 5.49
N LYS A 130 12.81 13.55 4.26
CA LYS A 130 13.80 14.13 3.35
C LYS A 130 13.15 14.38 2.00
N THR A 131 13.36 15.57 1.45
CA THR A 131 12.98 15.88 0.07
C THR A 131 14.20 15.77 -0.83
N THR A 132 14.08 15.05 -1.95
CA THR A 132 15.16 14.92 -2.94
C THR A 132 15.15 16.09 -3.92
N GLN A 133 16.23 16.23 -4.71
CA GLN A 133 16.32 17.22 -5.79
C GLN A 133 15.22 17.00 -6.86
N THR A 134 14.80 15.74 -7.06
CA THR A 134 13.74 15.33 -7.98
C THR A 134 12.32 15.54 -7.43
N SER A 135 12.18 16.24 -6.29
CA SER A 135 10.90 16.45 -5.59
C SER A 135 10.24 15.17 -5.05
N LEU A 136 11.01 14.10 -4.82
CA LEU A 136 10.51 12.93 -4.07
C LEU A 136 10.51 13.26 -2.58
N ILE A 137 9.50 12.81 -1.87
CA ILE A 137 9.41 12.92 -0.42
C ILE A 137 9.66 11.53 0.16
N LEU A 138 10.80 11.37 0.82
CA LEU A 138 11.17 10.17 1.54
C LEU A 138 10.77 10.33 3.00
N ARG A 139 10.02 9.38 3.55
CA ARG A 139 9.61 9.34 4.96
C ARG A 139 10.06 8.03 5.56
N CYS A 140 10.80 8.08 6.65
CA CYS A 140 11.08 6.89 7.44
C CYS A 140 10.07 6.82 8.58
N LEU A 141 9.33 5.72 8.63
CA LEU A 141 8.33 5.48 9.66
C LEU A 141 8.77 4.31 10.53
N GLU A 142 8.52 4.43 11.82
CA GLU A 142 8.58 3.29 12.74
C GLU A 142 7.15 2.81 12.95
N VAL A 143 6.91 1.50 12.88
CA VAL A 143 5.60 0.90 13.05
C VAL A 143 5.65 -0.25 14.05
N ASN A 144 4.66 -0.31 14.95
CA ASN A 144 4.57 -1.37 15.93
C ASN A 144 3.13 -1.62 16.37
N TYR A 145 2.87 -2.83 16.87
CA TYR A 145 1.69 -3.05 17.68
C TYR A 145 1.86 -2.32 19.03
N ILE A 146 0.78 -1.73 19.55
CA ILE A 146 0.81 -0.98 20.80
C ILE A 146 1.02 -1.94 21.99
N GLU A 147 0.39 -3.11 21.93
CA GLU A 147 0.41 -4.10 23.01
C GLU A 147 1.63 -5.03 22.98
N VAL A 148 2.39 -5.07 21.87
CA VAL A 148 3.54 -5.95 21.71
C VAL A 148 4.79 -5.11 21.50
N SER A 149 5.78 -5.26 22.39
CA SER A 149 7.04 -4.49 22.37
C SER A 149 8.01 -4.87 21.23
N LYS A 150 7.51 -5.46 20.13
CA LYS A 150 8.32 -5.81 18.96
C LYS A 150 8.18 -4.70 17.90
N LEU A 151 9.26 -3.94 17.73
CA LEU A 151 9.35 -2.84 16.77
C LEU A 151 9.64 -3.38 15.36
N PHE A 152 8.93 -2.85 14.35
CA PHE A 152 9.21 -3.07 12.94
C PHE A 152 9.44 -1.71 12.27
N SER A 153 10.57 -1.53 11.58
CA SER A 153 10.82 -0.28 10.86
C SER A 153 10.32 -0.42 9.42
N VAL A 154 9.57 0.57 8.91
CA VAL A 154 9.02 0.57 7.56
C VAL A 154 9.30 1.91 6.89
N ARG A 155 9.85 1.88 5.68
CA ARG A 155 10.14 3.09 4.92
C ARG A 155 9.02 3.39 3.95
N VAL A 156 8.69 4.67 3.83
CA VAL A 156 7.68 5.17 2.90
C VAL A 156 8.35 6.10 1.91
N ILE A 157 8.36 5.69 0.65
CA ILE A 157 8.84 6.47 -0.48
C ILE A 157 7.61 7.06 -1.17
N HIS A 158 7.46 8.37 -1.11
CA HIS A 158 6.32 9.06 -1.71
C HIS A 158 6.79 9.94 -2.90
N LYS A 159 6.19 9.71 -4.07
CA LYS A 159 6.30 10.61 -5.22
C LYS A 159 4.97 11.36 -5.42
N GLU A 160 4.94 12.60 -4.97
CA GLU A 160 3.72 13.46 -4.96
C GLU A 160 3.19 13.82 -6.37
N LYS A 161 3.96 13.57 -7.44
CA LYS A 161 3.61 13.99 -8.81
C LYS A 161 3.00 12.92 -9.72
N SER A 162 2.73 11.70 -9.22
CA SER A 162 2.17 10.64 -10.06
C SER A 162 0.62 10.63 -10.01
N MET A 163 -0.03 10.49 -11.17
CA MET A 163 -1.50 10.46 -11.31
C MET A 163 -2.09 9.03 -11.26
N LYS A 164 -1.36 8.06 -10.72
CA LYS A 164 -1.83 6.67 -10.66
C LYS A 164 -2.42 6.41 -9.27
N ASN A 165 -3.67 5.96 -9.17
CA ASN A 165 -4.33 5.60 -7.88
C ASN A 165 -3.82 4.27 -7.31
N LEU A 166 -2.51 4.01 -7.40
CA LEU A 166 -1.87 2.75 -7.05
C LEU A 166 -0.78 3.01 -6.01
N ILE A 167 -0.77 2.18 -4.99
CA ILE A 167 0.37 2.03 -4.08
C ILE A 167 1.02 0.68 -4.41
N MET A 168 2.35 0.69 -4.52
CA MET A 168 3.14 -0.53 -4.69
C MET A 168 3.99 -0.73 -3.45
N LEU A 169 3.92 -1.91 -2.86
CA LEU A 169 4.81 -2.32 -1.77
C LEU A 169 5.91 -3.19 -2.36
N ASP A 170 7.16 -2.79 -2.16
CA ASP A 170 8.30 -3.61 -2.54
C ASP A 170 8.67 -4.51 -1.36
N MET A 171 8.62 -5.82 -1.59
CA MET A 171 8.87 -6.84 -0.59
C MET A 171 10.36 -7.24 -0.45
N ASN A 172 11.22 -6.84 -1.40
CA ASN A 172 12.57 -7.41 -1.55
C ASN A 172 13.67 -6.37 -1.43
N MET A 173 13.29 -5.09 -1.26
CA MET A 173 14.28 -4.05 -1.00
C MET A 173 14.84 -4.24 0.42
N GLU A 174 16.08 -4.70 0.52
CA GLU A 174 16.80 -4.77 1.79
C GLU A 174 16.68 -3.43 2.53
N PRO A 175 16.59 -3.44 3.88
CA PRO A 175 16.75 -2.23 4.65
C PRO A 175 18.19 -1.75 4.44
N ALA A 176 18.44 -0.99 3.37
CA ALA A 176 19.65 -0.17 3.24
C ALA A 176 19.91 0.47 4.61
N GLY A 177 21.16 0.50 5.07
CA GLY A 177 21.49 1.29 6.26
C GLY A 177 21.00 2.73 6.09
N ASP A 178 21.23 3.59 7.08
CA ASP A 178 20.81 5.01 7.03
C ASP A 178 21.30 5.80 5.78
N TYR A 179 22.12 5.17 4.93
CA TYR A 179 22.44 5.54 3.57
C TYR A 179 21.52 4.89 2.53
N PHE A 180 20.59 5.68 1.98
CA PHE A 180 20.25 5.54 0.56
C PHE A 180 21.43 6.14 -0.23
N PRO A 181 22.14 5.38 -1.06
CA PRO A 181 23.04 6.02 -2.01
C PRO A 181 22.18 6.87 -2.94
N ASP A 182 22.63 8.09 -3.25
CA ASP A 182 21.99 8.99 -4.22
C ASP A 182 21.92 8.38 -5.65
N SER A 183 22.33 7.12 -5.82
CA SER A 183 22.44 6.39 -7.09
C SER A 183 21.15 5.76 -7.61
N PHE A 184 19.96 6.15 -7.11
CA PHE A 184 18.71 5.85 -7.83
C PHE A 184 18.49 6.81 -9.02
N ASP A 185 19.36 7.81 -9.14
CA ASP A 185 19.51 8.66 -10.31
C ASP A 185 20.45 7.95 -11.33
N GLY A 186 19.95 6.88 -11.94
CA GLY A 186 20.56 6.30 -13.15
C GLY A 186 20.26 7.18 -14.36
N GLU A 187 21.29 7.39 -15.18
CA GLU A 187 21.35 8.20 -16.42
C GLU A 187 20.11 8.19 -17.32
#